data_AF-A0A968F6W1-F1
#
_entry.id   AF-A0A968F6W1-F1
#
_cell.length_a   1.000
_cell.length_b   1.000
_cell.length_c   1.000
_cell.angle_alpha   90.00
_cell.angle_beta   90.00
_cell.angle_gamma   90.00
#
_symmetry.space_group_name_H-M   'P 1'
#
loop_
_entity.id
_entity.type
_entity.pdbx_description
1 polymer ?
#
loop_
_entity_poly.entity_id
_entity_poly.type
_entity_poly.pdbx_seq_one_letter_code
_entity_poly.pdbx_strand_id
1 'polypeptide(L)' 'MNKTTYIKAVLVVFGLLILSRIPAFFNGSLDGVTVVSTIVELAFFIWGILLLRKK' A
#
# COMPACT_ATOMS: atom_id res chain seq x y z
N MET A 1 -18.34 9.55 11.79
CA MET A 1 -16.91 9.28 11.52
C MET A 1 -16.51 9.92 10.20
N ASN A 2 -15.44 10.71 10.15
CA ASN A 2 -15.09 11.49 8.97
C ASN A 2 -14.48 10.58 7.88
N LYS A 3 -15.07 10.54 6.67
CA LYS A 3 -14.56 9.74 5.52
C LYS A 3 -13.06 9.94 5.27
N THR A 4 -12.57 11.15 5.49
CA THR A 4 -11.15 11.52 5.33
C THR A 4 -10.25 10.77 6.32
N THR A 5 -10.69 10.60 7.57
CA THR A 5 -9.95 9.86 8.61
C THR A 5 -9.83 8.38 8.25
N TYR A 6 -10.88 7.79 7.68
CA TYR A 6 -10.87 6.40 7.25
C TYR A 6 -9.90 6.18 6.09
N ILE A 7 -9.92 7.05 5.07
CA ILE A 7 -9.00 6.95 3.93
C ILE A 7 -7.53 7.11 4.39
N LYS A 8 -7.27 8.02 5.34
CA LYS A 8 -5.93 8.17 5.95
C LYS A 8 -5.49 6.90 6.70
N ALA A 9 -6.38 6.30 7.50
CA ALA A 9 -6.08 5.07 8.23
C ALA A 9 -5.75 3.91 7.27
N VAL A 10 -6.55 3.76 6.20
CA VAL A 10 -6.31 2.75 5.16
C VAL A 10 -4.95 2.96 4.48
N LEU A 11 -4.59 4.20 4.15
CA LEU A 11 -3.27 4.50 3.59
C LEU A 11 -2.13 4.11 4.54
N VAL A 12 -2.24 4.42 5.83
CA VAL A 12 -1.22 4.03 6.81
C VAL A 12 -1.05 2.52 6.87
N VAL A 13 -2.14 1.76 6.86
CA VAL A 13 -2.10 0.28 6.85
C VAL A 13 -1.44 -0.25 5.56
N PHE A 14 -1.80 0.28 4.39
CA PHE A 14 -1.18 -0.08 3.11
C PHE A 14 0.32 0.25 3.08
N GLY A 15 0.72 1.42 3.60
CA GLY A 15 2.13 1.81 3.71
C GLY A 15 2.93 0.86 4.61
N LEU A 16 2.35 0.43 5.73
CA LEU A 16 2.97 -0.55 6.63
C LEU A 16 3.10 -1.93 5.99
N LEU A 17 2.10 -2.37 5.22
CA LEU A 17 2.15 -3.63 4.47
C LEU A 17 3.30 -3.63 3.45
N ILE A 18 3.48 -2.53 2.71
CA ILE A 18 4.58 -2.39 1.76
C ILE A 18 5.93 -2.41 2.48
N LEU A 19 6.07 -1.66 3.59
CA LEU A 19 7.29 -1.66 4.41
C LEU A 19 7.63 -3.05 4.96
N SER A 20 6.62 -3.83 5.37
CA SER A 20 6.82 -5.18 5.90
C SER A 20 7.37 -6.18 4.88
N ARG A 21 7.19 -5.90 3.58
CA ARG A 21 7.64 -6.78 2.49
C ARG A 21 9.04 -6.45 1.99
N ILE A 22 9.59 -5.28 2.34
CA ILE A 22 10.95 -4.86 1.97
C ILE A 22 12.02 -5.93 2.26
N PRO A 23 12.02 -6.63 3.42
CA PRO A 23 13.01 -7.68 3.68
C PRO A 23 12.91 -8.87 2.70
N ALA A 24 11.70 -9.22 2.27
CA ALA A 24 11.50 -10.26 1.27
C ALA A 24 12.07 -9.86 -0.10
N PHE A 25 12.11 -8.56 -0.42
CA PHE A 25 12.75 -8.06 -1.64
C PHE A 25 14.27 -8.22 -1.62
N PHE A 26 14.92 -8.06 -0.44
CA PHE A 26 16.37 -8.18 -0.31
C PHE A 26 16.87 -9.62 -0.15
N ASN A 27 16.05 -10.50 0.42
CA ASN A 27 16.43 -11.91 0.66
C ASN A 27 16.30 -12.82 -0.58
N GLY A 28 15.89 -12.29 -1.73
CA GLY A 28 15.80 -13.06 -2.98
C GLY A 28 14.69 -14.12 -3.02
N SER A 29 13.86 -14.24 -1.97
CA SER A 29 12.72 -15.17 -1.90
C SER A 29 11.41 -14.56 -2.46
N LEU A 30 11.52 -13.79 -3.53
CA LEU A 30 10.36 -13.14 -4.15
C LEU A 30 9.62 -14.12 -5.04
N ASP A 31 8.56 -14.69 -4.48
CA ASP A 31 7.56 -15.40 -5.28
C ASP A 31 6.86 -14.42 -6.23
N GLY A 32 6.57 -14.83 -7.47
CA GLY A 32 5.96 -13.95 -8.48
C GLY A 32 4.63 -13.35 -8.02
N VAL A 33 3.88 -14.05 -7.17
CA VAL A 33 2.64 -13.57 -6.56
C VAL A 33 2.89 -12.37 -5.63
N THR A 34 4.02 -12.36 -4.91
CA THR A 34 4.39 -11.29 -3.98
C THR A 34 4.69 -10.00 -4.74
N VAL A 35 5.34 -10.10 -5.90
CA VAL A 35 5.65 -8.95 -6.77
C VAL A 35 4.35 -8.34 -7.30
N VAL A 36 3.47 -9.15 -7.89
CA VAL A 36 2.18 -8.67 -8.43
C VAL A 36 1.32 -8.05 -7.32
N SER A 37 1.26 -8.68 -6.15
CA SER A 37 0.51 -8.16 -4.99
C SER A 37 1.05 -6.79 -4.55
N THR A 38 2.38 -6.64 -4.51
CA THR A 38 3.00 -5.37 -4.11
C THR A 38 2.74 -4.24 -5.13
N ILE A 39 2.72 -4.56 -6.43
CA ILE A 39 2.36 -3.58 -7.48
C ILE A 39 0.91 -3.12 -7.32
N VAL A 40 -0.02 -4.06 -7.08
CA VAL A 40 -1.43 -3.74 -6.85
C VAL A 40 -1.61 -2.90 -5.59
N GLU A 41 -0.92 -3.23 -4.49
CA GLU A 41 -0.93 -2.43 -3.26
C GLU A 41 -0.40 -1.02 -3.47
N LEU A 42 0.68 -0.85 -4.25
CA LEU A 42 1.19 0.47 -4.62
C LEU A 42 0.15 1.26 -5.43
N ALA A 43 -0.54 0.63 -6.38
CA ALA A 43 -1.60 1.27 -7.15
C ALA A 43 -2.77 1.74 -6.25
N PHE A 44 -3.21 0.89 -5.32
CA PHE A 44 -4.25 1.26 -4.34
C PHE A 44 -3.79 2.37 -3.38
N PHE A 45 -2.53 2.35 -2.95
CA PHE A 45 -1.95 3.38 -2.10
C PHE A 45 -1.91 4.74 -2.82
N ILE A 46 -1.43 4.77 -4.07
CA ILE A 46 -1.42 6.00 -4.89
C ILE A 46 -2.85 6.49 -5.14
N TRP A 47 -3.79 5.59 -5.44
CA TRP A 47 -5.19 5.96 -5.65
C TRP A 47 -5.85 6.53 -4.39
N GLY A 48 -5.58 5.95 -3.23
CA GLY A 48 -6.05 6.48 -1.94
C GLY A 48 -5.50 7.88 -1.65
N ILE A 49 -4.24 8.16 -2.02
CA ILE A 49 -3.67 9.51 -1.92
C ILE A 49 -4.36 10.48 -2.88
N LEU A 50 -4.61 10.07 -4.12
CA LEU A 50 -5.33 10.89 -5.10
C LEU A 50 -6.76 11.23 -4.64
N LEU A 51 -7.45 10.27 -3.98
CA LEU A 51 -8.78 10.48 -3.39
C LEU A 51 -8.77 11.50 -2.25
N LEU A 52 -7.69 11.58 -1.46
CA LEU A 52 -7.52 12.62 -0.44
C LEU A 52 -7.25 13.99 -1.05
N ARG A 53 -6.55 14.06 -2.19
CA ARG A 53 -6.22 15.34 -2.86
C ARG A 53 -7.42 15.96 -3.59
N LYS A 54 -8.37 15.14 -4.05
CA LYS A 54 -9.58 15.59 -4.74
C LYS A 54 -10.68 16.14 -3.82
N LYS A 55 -10.43 16.18 -2.51
CA LYS A 55 -11.39 16.59 -1.47
C LYS A 55 -10.91 17.87 -0.79
#